data_AF-A0A2P5WVI0-F1
#
_entry.id   AF-A0A2P5WVI0-F1
#
_cell.length_a   1.000
_cell.length_b   1.000
_cell.length_c   1.000
_cell.angle_alpha   90.00
_cell.angle_beta   90.00
_cell.angle_gamma   90.00
#
_symmetry.space_group_name_H-M   'P 1'
#
loop_
_entity.id
_entity.type
_entity.pdbx_description
1 polymer ?
#
loop_
_entity_poly.entity_id
_entity_poly.type
_entity_poly.pdbx_seq_one_letter_code
_entity_poly.pdbx_strand_id
1 'polypeptide(L)'
;MLQAGCNIVLLGSDGIERPFLCKPKDDLRKDARMMEFTAMINRLLSKYPESRRRKLYIRTFAVIPLTEDCGMVEWVPHTRGLRHILQDIYITCGKFDRQKTNPQIKRIYDQCSGKIPEDEMLKNKILPMFPPVFHQWFLTTFSEPAAWFRARVAYAHTTAVWSMVGHIVGLGDRHGENILFDSTTGDCVHVDFSCLFDKGLQLEKPELVPFRLTQNMIDGLGITGYEGIFLRICEITLSVLRTHRETLMSVLETFIHDPLVEWTKSHKSSGVEVQNPHAQRAISNIEARLQGVVVGVGAAPSLPLAVEGQARRLIAEAVSHKNLGKMYIWWMPWF
;
A
#
# COMPACT_ATOMS: atom_id res chain seq x y z
N MET A 1 3.32 17.03 16.69
CA MET A 1 2.25 16.65 17.65
C MET A 1 1.37 15.64 16.95
N LEU A 2 1.36 14.38 17.38
CA LEU A 2 0.35 13.42 16.95
C LEU A 2 -1.00 13.97 17.42
N GLN A 3 -1.88 14.32 16.49
CA GLN A 3 -3.19 14.84 16.81
C GLN A 3 -4.01 13.72 17.45
N ALA A 4 -4.47 13.92 18.68
CA ALA A 4 -5.29 12.95 19.38
C ALA A 4 -6.67 12.90 18.70
N GLY A 5 -6.86 11.92 17.80
CA GLY A 5 -8.18 11.59 17.28
C GLY A 5 -9.08 11.08 18.40
N CYS A 6 -10.38 11.30 18.25
CA CYS A 6 -11.38 10.80 19.19
C CYS A 6 -11.96 9.49 18.65
N ASN A 7 -12.03 8.45 19.48
CA ASN A 7 -12.71 7.21 19.12
C ASN A 7 -14.18 7.30 19.55
N ILE A 8 -15.10 7.11 18.60
CA ILE A 8 -16.54 7.06 18.81
C ILE A 8 -17.03 5.67 18.42
N VAL A 9 -17.90 5.06 19.21
CA VAL A 9 -18.53 3.78 18.86
C VAL A 9 -19.99 4.04 18.50
N LEU A 10 -20.38 3.67 17.28
CA LEU A 10 -21.76 3.76 16.81
C LEU A 10 -22.44 2.40 16.93
N LEU A 11 -23.58 2.34 17.63
CA LEU A 11 -24.39 1.13 17.71
C LEU A 11 -25.37 1.09 16.54
N GLY A 12 -25.23 0.10 15.67
CA GLY A 12 -26.18 -0.10 14.57
C GLY A 12 -27.54 -0.57 15.08
N SER A 13 -28.57 -0.42 14.23
CA SER A 13 -29.91 -0.99 14.49
C SER A 13 -29.90 -2.52 14.56
N ASP A 14 -28.85 -3.16 14.06
CA ASP A 14 -28.55 -4.59 14.18
C ASP A 14 -27.91 -4.99 15.52
N GLY A 15 -27.67 -4.02 16.42
CA GLY A 15 -26.99 -4.23 17.69
C GLY A 15 -25.47 -4.41 17.56
N ILE A 16 -24.89 -4.19 16.37
CA ILE A 16 -23.45 -4.33 16.14
C ILE A 16 -22.77 -2.98 16.38
N GLU A 17 -21.81 -2.98 17.30
CA GLU A 17 -20.93 -1.84 17.56
C GLU A 17 -19.92 -1.65 16.43
N ARG A 18 -19.87 -0.42 15.90
CA ARG A 18 -18.95 -0.02 14.84
C ARG A 18 -18.09 1.14 15.35
N PRO A 19 -16.81 0.88 15.66
CA PRO A 19 -15.91 1.95 16.09
C PRO A 19 -15.51 2.84 14.90
N PHE A 20 -15.45 4.14 15.14
CA PHE A 20 -14.99 5.17 14.22
C PHE A 20 -13.92 6.03 14.89
N LEU A 21 -12.90 6.39 14.12
CA LEU A 21 -11.88 7.35 14.48
C LEU A 21 -12.24 8.71 13.87
N CYS A 22 -12.49 9.69 14.71
CA CYS A 22 -12.61 11.10 14.32
C CYS A 22 -11.22 11.69 14.16
N LYS A 23 -10.89 12.12 12.95
CA LYS A 23 -9.61 12.76 12.62
C LYS A 23 -9.80 14.27 12.53
N PRO A 24 -9.32 15.04 13.52
CA PRO A 24 -9.34 16.50 13.44
C PRO A 24 -8.22 16.98 12.51
N LYS A 25 -8.47 18.06 11.78
CA LYS A 25 -7.53 18.74 10.87
C LYS A 25 -6.97 17.85 9.76
N ASP A 26 -7.79 16.92 9.25
CA ASP A 26 -7.43 16.00 8.17
C ASP A 26 -8.54 15.97 7.10
N ASP A 27 -8.17 16.07 5.82
CA ASP A 27 -9.10 16.04 4.69
C ASP A 27 -9.27 14.61 4.16
N LEU A 28 -10.34 13.96 4.59
CA LEU A 28 -10.60 12.55 4.29
C LEU A 28 -11.29 12.31 2.95
N ARG A 29 -11.42 13.34 2.10
CA ARG A 29 -12.00 13.18 0.75
C ARG A 29 -11.20 12.20 -0.10
N LYS A 30 -9.86 12.22 0.00
CA LYS A 30 -9.00 11.29 -0.75
C LYS A 30 -9.28 9.84 -0.33
N ASP A 31 -9.37 9.59 0.97
CA ASP A 31 -9.70 8.27 1.52
C ASP A 31 -11.10 7.83 1.10
N ALA A 32 -12.11 8.70 1.16
CA ALA A 32 -13.48 8.39 0.73
C ALA A 32 -13.56 8.03 -0.76
N ARG A 33 -12.95 8.85 -1.63
CA ARG A 33 -12.87 8.59 -3.07
C ARG A 33 -12.11 7.31 -3.40
N MET A 34 -11.05 7.04 -2.65
CA MET A 34 -10.30 5.79 -2.76
C MET A 34 -11.16 4.59 -2.36
N MET A 35 -11.99 4.70 -1.31
CA MET A 35 -12.96 3.65 -0.96
C MET A 35 -14.07 3.44 -2.00
N GLU A 36 -14.55 4.52 -2.66
CA GLU A 36 -15.46 4.41 -3.80
C GLU A 36 -14.81 3.67 -4.99
N PHE A 37 -13.54 3.99 -5.26
CA PHE A 37 -12.76 3.36 -6.32
C PHE A 37 -12.49 1.87 -6.04
N THR A 38 -12.13 1.48 -4.81
CA THR A 38 -12.02 0.06 -4.43
C THR A 38 -13.34 -0.67 -4.49
N ALA A 39 -14.45 -0.05 -4.08
CA ALA A 39 -15.77 -0.64 -4.21
C ALA A 39 -16.12 -0.90 -5.69
N MET A 40 -15.72 -0.02 -6.61
CA MET A 40 -15.79 -0.28 -8.04
C MET A 40 -14.93 -1.47 -8.46
N ILE A 41 -13.66 -1.52 -8.05
CA ILE A 41 -12.75 -2.64 -8.38
C ILE A 41 -13.33 -3.96 -7.88
N ASN A 42 -13.89 -4.02 -6.67
CA ASN A 42 -14.56 -5.21 -6.14
C ASN A 42 -15.73 -5.68 -7.02
N ARG A 43 -16.51 -4.74 -7.58
CA ARG A 43 -17.57 -5.07 -8.55
C ARG A 43 -17.01 -5.65 -9.85
N LEU A 44 -15.85 -5.17 -10.32
CA LEU A 44 -15.18 -5.71 -11.51
C LEU A 44 -14.57 -7.10 -11.23
N LEU A 45 -13.88 -7.25 -10.11
CA LEU A 45 -13.28 -8.52 -9.66
C LEU A 45 -14.33 -9.62 -9.47
N SER A 46 -15.53 -9.30 -8.97
CA SER A 46 -16.61 -10.28 -8.81
C SER A 46 -17.27 -10.69 -10.12
N LYS A 47 -17.20 -9.86 -11.17
CA LYS A 47 -17.71 -10.20 -12.51
C LYS A 47 -16.73 -11.05 -13.31
N TYR A 48 -15.43 -10.83 -13.15
CA TYR A 48 -14.39 -11.54 -13.89
C TYR A 48 -14.24 -13.01 -13.43
N PRO A 49 -14.40 -14.04 -14.30
CA PRO A 49 -14.49 -15.44 -13.90
C PRO A 49 -13.32 -15.96 -13.05
N GLU A 50 -12.08 -15.68 -13.46
CA GLU A 50 -10.88 -16.17 -12.74
C GLU A 50 -10.73 -15.55 -11.35
N SER A 51 -11.17 -14.30 -11.21
CA SER A 51 -11.15 -13.55 -9.96
C SER A 51 -12.28 -14.02 -9.04
N ARG A 52 -13.51 -14.14 -9.57
CA ARG A 52 -14.67 -14.65 -8.83
C ARG A 52 -14.41 -16.04 -8.26
N ARG A 53 -13.82 -16.95 -9.05
CA ARG A 53 -13.47 -18.31 -8.60
C ARG A 53 -12.56 -18.31 -7.37
N ARG A 54 -11.68 -17.32 -7.25
CA ARG A 54 -10.71 -17.16 -6.15
C ARG A 54 -11.21 -16.21 -5.06
N LYS A 55 -12.42 -15.66 -5.22
CA LYS A 55 -13.01 -14.65 -4.33
C LYS A 55 -12.04 -13.48 -4.08
N LEU A 56 -11.45 -12.92 -5.14
CA LEU A 56 -10.58 -11.75 -4.98
C LEU A 56 -11.42 -10.52 -4.65
N TYR A 57 -10.96 -9.76 -3.67
CA TYR A 57 -11.54 -8.48 -3.28
C TYR A 57 -10.46 -7.63 -2.59
N ILE A 58 -10.80 -6.36 -2.41
CA ILE A 58 -10.11 -5.42 -1.54
C ILE A 58 -11.04 -5.14 -0.36
N ARG A 59 -10.54 -5.31 0.86
CA ARG A 59 -11.31 -4.92 2.03
C ARG A 59 -11.47 -3.40 2.06
N THR A 60 -12.72 -2.96 2.13
CA THR A 60 -13.12 -1.55 2.23
C THR A 60 -13.57 -1.22 3.65
N PHE A 61 -13.52 0.05 4.00
CA PHE A 61 -14.03 0.59 5.25
C PHE A 61 -14.73 1.91 4.98
N ALA A 62 -15.65 2.31 5.85
CA ALA A 62 -16.39 3.55 5.68
C ALA A 62 -15.52 4.77 6.00
N VAL A 63 -15.61 5.79 5.15
CA VAL A 63 -14.97 7.10 5.36
C VAL A 63 -16.01 8.17 5.10
N ILE A 64 -16.19 9.06 6.07
CA ILE A 64 -17.20 10.12 6.04
C ILE A 64 -16.47 11.46 6.21
N PRO A 65 -16.17 12.18 5.11
CA PRO A 65 -15.67 13.54 5.20
C PRO A 65 -16.80 14.45 5.69
N LEU A 66 -16.55 15.23 6.74
CA LEU A 66 -17.54 16.14 7.34
C LEU A 66 -17.30 17.59 6.87
N THR A 67 -16.05 18.06 6.96
CA THR A 67 -15.63 19.39 6.50
C THR A 67 -14.36 19.30 5.65
N GLU A 68 -13.73 20.42 5.30
CA GLU A 68 -12.41 20.43 4.64
C GLU A 68 -11.26 19.97 5.55
N ASP A 69 -11.49 19.93 6.85
CA ASP A 69 -10.49 19.72 7.87
C ASP A 69 -10.95 18.73 8.95
N CYS A 70 -12.04 17.99 8.74
CA CYS A 70 -12.38 16.90 9.62
C CYS A 70 -13.25 15.84 8.93
N GLY A 71 -13.17 14.62 9.46
CA GLY A 71 -14.04 13.53 9.08
C GLY A 71 -13.91 12.36 10.04
N MET A 72 -14.60 11.29 9.69
CA MET A 72 -14.62 10.04 10.44
C MET A 72 -14.19 8.89 9.55
N VAL A 73 -13.38 7.99 10.09
CA VAL A 73 -12.94 6.76 9.42
C VAL A 73 -13.35 5.58 10.28
N GLU A 74 -13.98 4.58 9.69
CA GLU A 74 -14.30 3.33 10.39
C GLU A 74 -13.00 2.66 10.86
N TRP A 75 -12.98 2.32 12.15
CA TRP A 75 -11.89 1.55 12.71
C TRP A 75 -12.07 0.09 12.32
N VAL A 76 -11.14 -0.43 11.53
CA VAL A 76 -11.21 -1.81 11.04
C VAL A 76 -10.83 -2.76 12.20
N PRO A 77 -11.77 -3.56 12.72
CA PRO A 77 -11.54 -4.37 13.90
C PRO A 77 -10.51 -5.47 13.64
N HIS A 78 -9.83 -5.89 14.72
CA HIS A 78 -8.83 -6.96 14.73
C HIS A 78 -7.61 -6.74 13.81
N THR A 79 -7.41 -5.51 13.34
CA THR A 79 -6.26 -5.16 12.50
C THR A 79 -5.06 -4.70 13.32
N ARG A 80 -3.87 -5.05 12.85
CA ARG A 80 -2.59 -4.59 13.42
C ARG A 80 -1.63 -4.19 12.31
N GLY A 81 -0.91 -3.09 12.48
CA GLY A 81 0.08 -2.64 11.49
C GLY A 81 1.28 -3.56 11.38
N LEU A 82 1.78 -3.76 10.16
CA LEU A 82 2.96 -4.57 9.84
C LEU A 82 4.15 -4.26 10.77
N ARG A 83 4.43 -2.97 10.99
CA ARG A 83 5.53 -2.51 11.85
C ARG A 83 5.39 -3.07 13.26
N HIS A 84 4.21 -2.97 13.84
CA HIS A 84 3.94 -3.42 15.21
C HIS A 84 4.06 -4.94 15.33
N ILE A 85 3.51 -5.67 14.35
CA ILE A 85 3.61 -7.14 14.30
C ILE A 85 5.07 -7.57 14.25
N LEU A 86 5.85 -7.03 13.31
CA LEU A 86 7.26 -7.40 13.16
C LEU A 86 8.10 -7.00 14.36
N GLN A 87 7.88 -5.80 14.93
CA GLN A 87 8.60 -5.37 16.13
C GLN A 87 8.37 -6.33 17.28
N ASP A 88 7.13 -6.74 17.55
CA ASP A 88 6.83 -7.66 18.65
C ASP A 88 7.52 -9.02 18.44
N ILE A 89 7.51 -9.56 17.22
CA ILE A 89 8.20 -10.81 16.90
C ILE A 89 9.71 -10.67 17.08
N TYR A 90 10.32 -9.61 16.56
CA TYR A 90 11.76 -9.38 16.73
C TYR A 90 12.16 -9.12 18.19
N ILE A 91 11.28 -8.51 19.01
CA ILE A 91 11.49 -8.37 20.45
C ILE A 91 11.52 -9.75 21.11
N THR A 92 10.56 -10.62 20.79
CA THR A 92 10.52 -11.99 21.31
C THR A 92 11.76 -12.79 20.89
N CYS A 93 12.28 -12.56 19.68
CA CYS A 93 13.52 -13.18 19.21
C CYS A 93 14.81 -12.52 19.76
N GLY A 94 14.73 -11.48 20.58
CA GLY A 94 15.88 -10.75 21.11
C GLY A 94 16.66 -9.93 20.08
N LYS A 95 16.06 -9.64 18.91
CA LYS A 95 16.69 -8.90 17.80
C LYS A 95 16.27 -7.44 17.71
N PHE A 96 15.25 -7.02 18.45
CA PHE A 96 14.77 -5.63 18.47
C PHE A 96 14.58 -5.13 19.89
N ASP A 97 15.08 -3.92 20.15
CA ASP A 97 14.91 -3.16 21.38
C ASP A 97 14.31 -1.80 21.01
N ARG A 98 13.15 -1.48 21.60
CA ARG A 98 12.37 -0.26 21.27
C ARG A 98 13.17 1.03 21.47
N GLN A 99 14.15 1.05 22.38
CA GLN A 99 14.95 2.23 22.69
C GLN A 99 16.29 2.25 21.95
N LYS A 100 16.92 1.09 21.73
CA LYS A 100 18.29 1.02 21.20
C LYS A 100 18.36 0.81 19.70
N THR A 101 17.45 0.03 19.12
CA THR A 101 17.57 -0.40 17.72
C THR A 101 17.38 0.76 16.75
N ASN A 102 16.36 1.60 16.94
CA ASN A 102 16.12 2.73 16.03
C ASN A 102 17.31 3.73 16.00
N PRO A 103 17.87 4.18 17.14
CA PRO A 103 19.10 4.98 17.14
C PRO A 103 20.30 4.28 16.50
N GLN A 104 20.46 2.97 16.72
CA GLN A 104 21.54 2.19 16.09
C GLN A 104 21.43 2.20 14.57
N ILE A 105 20.23 1.96 14.02
CA ILE A 105 20.01 2.01 12.56
C ILE A 105 20.26 3.41 12.03
N LYS A 106 19.78 4.45 12.72
CA LYS A 106 20.04 5.84 12.33
C LYS A 106 21.55 6.13 12.24
N ARG A 107 22.35 5.69 13.23
CA ARG A 107 23.81 5.83 13.18
C ARG A 107 24.43 5.11 11.99
N ILE A 108 23.92 3.94 11.60
CA ILE A 108 24.41 3.21 10.42
C ILE A 108 24.15 4.02 9.15
N TYR A 109 22.95 4.58 8.98
CA TYR A 109 22.62 5.47 7.87
C TYR A 109 23.52 6.70 7.84
N ASP A 110 23.68 7.39 8.97
CA ASP A 110 24.51 8.60 9.07
C ASP A 110 25.99 8.31 8.74
N GLN A 111 26.52 7.15 9.16
CA GLN A 111 27.90 6.76 8.91
C GLN A 111 28.16 6.33 7.47
N CYS A 112 27.18 5.72 6.82
CA CYS A 112 27.32 5.19 5.46
C CYS A 112 26.94 6.21 4.37
N SER A 113 26.20 7.25 4.73
CA SER A 113 25.79 8.33 3.82
C SER A 113 27.01 8.90 3.07
N GLY A 114 27.00 8.75 1.74
CA GLY A 114 28.07 9.24 0.85
C GLY A 114 29.36 8.41 0.83
N LYS A 115 29.48 7.32 1.60
CA LYS A 115 30.67 6.46 1.65
C LYS A 115 30.48 5.09 1.01
N ILE A 116 29.30 4.51 1.17
CA ILE A 116 28.95 3.18 0.67
C ILE A 116 27.62 3.33 -0.10
N PRO A 117 27.44 2.64 -1.24
CA PRO A 117 26.13 2.57 -1.91
C PRO A 117 25.04 2.11 -0.93
N GLU A 118 23.87 2.75 -0.99
CA GLU A 118 22.81 2.49 0.00
C GLU A 118 22.26 1.05 -0.07
N ASP A 119 22.36 0.41 -1.23
CA ASP A 119 21.97 -0.99 -1.43
C ASP A 119 22.95 -1.97 -0.77
N GLU A 120 24.25 -1.69 -0.81
CA GLU A 120 25.25 -2.46 -0.08
C GLU A 120 25.10 -2.28 1.43
N MET A 121 24.81 -1.05 1.89
CA MET A 121 24.52 -0.79 3.29
C MET A 121 23.32 -1.61 3.77
N LEU A 122 22.21 -1.56 3.02
CA LEU A 122 21.01 -2.33 3.34
C LEU A 122 21.34 -3.83 3.40
N LYS A 123 21.92 -4.37 2.34
CA LYS A 123 22.18 -5.80 2.17
C LYS A 123 23.19 -6.36 3.17
N ASN A 124 24.29 -5.66 3.42
CA ASN A 124 25.42 -6.20 4.18
C ASN A 124 25.41 -5.80 5.66
N LYS A 125 24.76 -4.69 6.02
CA LYS A 125 24.75 -4.21 7.42
C LYS A 125 23.40 -4.36 8.10
N ILE A 126 22.30 -4.06 7.40
CA ILE A 126 20.97 -3.97 8.02
C ILE A 126 20.21 -5.29 7.93
N LEU A 127 20.05 -5.87 6.73
CA LEU A 127 19.29 -7.11 6.55
C LEU A 127 19.79 -8.28 7.43
N PRO A 128 21.10 -8.48 7.66
CA PRO A 128 21.57 -9.56 8.55
C PRO A 128 21.10 -9.42 10.00
N MET A 129 20.79 -8.20 10.45
CA MET A 129 20.24 -7.95 11.79
C MET A 129 18.78 -8.39 11.92
N PHE A 130 18.03 -8.40 10.82
CA PHE A 130 16.59 -8.67 10.76
C PHE A 130 16.32 -9.81 9.77
N PRO A 131 16.44 -11.09 10.17
CA PRO A 131 16.03 -12.18 9.29
C PRO A 131 14.51 -12.15 9.07
N PRO A 132 13.98 -12.68 7.97
CA PRO A 132 12.53 -12.76 7.76
C PRO A 132 11.84 -13.60 8.85
N VAL A 133 10.77 -13.06 9.45
CA VAL A 133 10.05 -13.70 10.58
C VAL A 133 8.52 -13.61 10.49
N PHE A 134 7.96 -13.07 9.42
CA PHE A 134 6.53 -12.80 9.34
C PHE A 134 5.67 -14.06 9.26
N HIS A 135 6.20 -15.17 8.73
CA HIS A 135 5.52 -16.47 8.77
C HIS A 135 5.15 -16.87 10.21
N GLN A 136 5.93 -16.46 11.21
CA GLN A 136 5.67 -16.75 12.62
C GLN A 136 4.35 -16.11 13.09
N TRP A 137 4.01 -14.92 12.59
CA TRP A 137 2.74 -14.27 12.91
C TRP A 137 1.55 -15.14 12.50
N PHE A 138 1.59 -15.75 11.31
CA PHE A 138 0.52 -16.63 10.86
C PHE A 138 0.40 -17.88 11.73
N LEU A 139 1.54 -18.46 12.15
CA LEU A 139 1.56 -19.65 13.00
C LEU A 139 1.04 -19.37 14.42
N THR A 140 1.36 -18.20 14.98
CA THR A 140 0.93 -17.82 16.34
C THR A 140 -0.51 -17.34 16.38
N THR A 141 -0.98 -16.68 15.31
CA THR A 141 -2.33 -16.11 15.23
C THR A 141 -3.37 -17.17 14.83
N PHE A 142 -3.02 -18.08 13.92
CA PHE A 142 -3.91 -19.10 13.39
C PHE A 142 -3.41 -20.50 13.77
N SER A 143 -3.82 -21.00 14.94
CA SER A 143 -3.36 -22.28 15.47
C SER A 143 -3.91 -23.50 14.71
N GLU A 144 -5.11 -23.40 14.12
CA GLU A 144 -5.70 -24.47 13.31
C GLU A 144 -5.09 -24.48 11.90
N PRO A 145 -4.57 -25.61 11.39
CA PRO A 145 -3.93 -25.67 10.06
C PRO A 145 -4.82 -25.19 8.91
N ALA A 146 -6.12 -25.48 8.95
CA ALA A 146 -7.04 -25.04 7.91
C ALA A 146 -7.30 -23.52 7.99
N ALA A 147 -7.40 -22.95 9.19
CA ALA A 147 -7.51 -21.51 9.39
C ALA A 147 -6.23 -20.78 8.95
N TRP A 148 -5.06 -21.31 9.33
CA TRP A 148 -3.76 -20.81 8.89
C TRP A 148 -3.63 -20.78 7.37
N PHE A 149 -4.00 -21.87 6.71
CA PHE A 149 -3.93 -21.95 5.25
C PHE A 149 -4.88 -20.95 4.59
N ARG A 150 -6.13 -20.84 5.07
CA ARG A 150 -7.10 -19.84 4.58
C ARG A 150 -6.57 -18.42 4.77
N ALA A 151 -6.03 -18.11 5.95
CA ALA A 151 -5.51 -16.78 6.27
C ALA A 151 -4.31 -16.39 5.39
N ARG A 152 -3.38 -17.33 5.16
CA ARG A 152 -2.24 -17.09 4.27
C ARG A 152 -2.67 -16.90 2.81
N VAL A 153 -3.69 -17.63 2.35
CA VAL A 153 -4.26 -17.44 1.01
C VAL A 153 -4.93 -16.06 0.90
N ALA A 154 -5.71 -15.66 1.92
CA ALA A 154 -6.35 -14.35 1.97
C ALA A 154 -5.33 -13.20 1.99
N TYR A 155 -4.26 -13.34 2.76
CA TYR A 155 -3.09 -12.46 2.75
C TYR A 155 -2.51 -12.33 1.33
N ALA A 156 -2.15 -13.45 0.70
CA ALA A 156 -1.56 -13.43 -0.64
C ALA A 156 -2.49 -12.79 -1.68
N HIS A 157 -3.80 -13.06 -1.61
CA HIS A 157 -4.80 -12.47 -2.50
C HIS A 157 -4.91 -10.95 -2.29
N THR A 158 -5.21 -10.53 -1.07
CA THR A 158 -5.49 -9.11 -0.76
C THR A 158 -4.25 -8.23 -0.94
N THR A 159 -3.06 -8.71 -0.56
CA THR A 159 -1.80 -7.98 -0.78
C THR A 159 -1.47 -7.87 -2.27
N ALA A 160 -1.67 -8.91 -3.08
CA ALA A 160 -1.43 -8.85 -4.51
C ALA A 160 -2.38 -7.88 -5.22
N VAL A 161 -3.68 -7.92 -4.87
CA VAL A 161 -4.67 -6.99 -5.43
C VAL A 161 -4.33 -5.55 -5.07
N TRP A 162 -4.02 -5.27 -3.79
CA TRP A 162 -3.60 -3.93 -3.35
C TRP A 162 -2.30 -3.47 -4.01
N SER A 163 -1.34 -4.38 -4.25
CA SER A 163 -0.07 -4.04 -4.90
C SER A 163 -0.28 -3.54 -6.33
N MET A 164 -1.14 -4.21 -7.10
CA MET A 164 -1.43 -3.80 -8.48
C MET A 164 -2.28 -2.54 -8.52
N VAL A 165 -3.33 -2.45 -7.70
CA VAL A 165 -4.20 -1.27 -7.65
C VAL A 165 -3.43 -0.03 -7.16
N GLY A 166 -2.63 -0.20 -6.11
CA GLY A 166 -1.75 0.84 -5.58
C GLY A 166 -0.75 1.34 -6.61
N HIS A 167 -0.14 0.44 -7.39
CA HIS A 167 0.74 0.83 -8.48
C HIS A 167 0.01 1.64 -9.56
N ILE A 168 -1.17 1.20 -10.01
CA ILE A 168 -1.95 1.91 -11.04
C ILE A 168 -2.25 3.33 -10.59
N VAL A 169 -2.76 3.53 -9.37
CA VAL A 169 -3.13 4.86 -8.85
C VAL A 169 -1.94 5.69 -8.34
N GLY A 170 -0.74 5.12 -8.28
CA GLY A 170 0.45 5.79 -7.76
C GLY A 170 0.39 6.04 -6.25
N LEU A 171 -0.07 5.05 -5.49
CA LEU A 171 -0.15 5.08 -4.03
C LEU A 171 1.26 4.98 -3.41
N GLY A 172 1.67 6.02 -2.70
CA GLY A 172 2.91 6.09 -1.94
C GLY A 172 2.68 6.10 -0.43
N ASP A 173 3.71 6.42 0.35
CA ASP A 173 3.72 6.47 1.81
C ASP A 173 3.30 5.13 2.46
N ARG A 174 3.78 4.02 1.89
CA ARG A 174 3.45 2.66 2.33
C ARG A 174 4.42 2.15 3.42
N HIS A 175 4.61 2.94 4.47
CA HIS A 175 5.35 2.51 5.65
C HIS A 175 4.56 1.45 6.44
N GLY A 176 5.23 0.73 7.35
CA GLY A 176 4.65 -0.43 8.04
C GLY A 176 3.47 -0.14 8.99
N GLU A 177 3.07 1.11 9.20
CA GLU A 177 1.87 1.44 9.99
C GLU A 177 0.64 1.63 9.10
N ASN A 178 0.83 1.94 7.81
CA ASN A 178 -0.26 2.12 6.84
C ASN A 178 -0.70 0.81 6.17
N ILE A 179 0.01 -0.29 6.44
CA ILE A 179 -0.36 -1.64 5.99
C ILE A 179 -0.73 -2.46 7.22
N LEU A 180 -2.01 -2.78 7.33
CA LEU A 180 -2.60 -3.50 8.43
C LEU A 180 -2.95 -4.93 8.02
N PHE A 181 -2.91 -5.84 8.98
CA PHE A 181 -3.35 -7.23 8.82
C PHE A 181 -4.43 -7.58 9.81
N ASP A 182 -5.51 -8.19 9.32
CA ASP A 182 -6.58 -8.71 10.16
C ASP A 182 -6.18 -10.05 10.79
N SER A 183 -6.17 -10.09 12.12
CA SER A 183 -5.81 -11.27 12.91
C SER A 183 -6.88 -12.36 12.90
N THR A 184 -8.05 -12.13 12.30
CA THR A 184 -9.14 -13.11 12.19
C THR A 184 -9.24 -13.74 10.80
N THR A 185 -8.88 -12.99 9.75
CA THR A 185 -9.02 -13.44 8.36
C THR A 185 -7.70 -13.57 7.61
N GLY A 186 -6.64 -12.87 8.04
CA GLY A 186 -5.38 -12.75 7.30
C GLY A 186 -5.40 -11.66 6.22
N ASP A 187 -6.50 -10.92 6.07
CA ASP A 187 -6.61 -9.86 5.06
C ASP A 187 -5.61 -8.73 5.27
N CYS A 188 -5.04 -8.25 4.16
CA CYS A 188 -4.26 -7.03 4.07
C CYS A 188 -5.18 -5.82 3.84
N VAL A 189 -5.03 -4.79 4.66
CA VAL A 189 -5.80 -3.55 4.59
C VAL A 189 -4.83 -2.37 4.52
N HIS A 190 -4.98 -1.53 3.50
CA HIS A 190 -4.22 -0.28 3.42
C HIS A 190 -5.05 0.84 4.03
N VAL A 191 -4.41 1.71 4.79
CA VAL A 191 -5.01 2.93 5.37
C VAL A 191 -4.17 4.15 5.00
N ASP A 192 -4.70 5.35 5.26
CA ASP A 192 -4.10 6.65 4.95
C ASP A 192 -3.79 6.81 3.46
N PHE A 193 -4.68 7.47 2.71
CA PHE A 193 -4.51 7.69 1.26
C PHE A 193 -4.09 9.13 0.94
N SER A 194 -3.34 9.77 1.82
CA SER A 194 -2.87 11.15 1.63
C SER A 194 -1.86 11.30 0.47
N CYS A 195 -1.11 10.24 0.17
CA CYS A 195 -0.06 10.17 -0.85
C CYS A 195 -0.50 9.37 -2.09
N LEU A 196 -1.31 9.98 -2.95
CA LEU A 196 -1.81 9.40 -4.20
C LEU A 196 -1.16 10.05 -5.43
N PHE A 197 -1.33 9.43 -6.61
CA PHE A 197 -0.96 10.00 -7.91
C PHE A 197 0.51 10.39 -8.02
N ASP A 198 1.39 9.48 -7.59
CA ASP A 198 2.85 9.61 -7.68
C ASP A 198 3.45 10.74 -6.82
N LYS A 199 2.69 11.28 -5.86
CA LYS A 199 3.20 12.26 -4.89
C LYS A 199 4.39 11.70 -4.08
N GLY A 200 4.46 10.37 -3.90
CA GLY A 200 5.61 9.70 -3.27
C GLY A 200 6.94 9.92 -4.00
N LEU A 201 6.91 10.18 -5.31
CA LEU A 201 8.10 10.50 -6.10
C LEU A 201 8.56 11.95 -5.94
N GLN A 202 7.72 12.81 -5.36
CA GLN A 202 8.00 14.24 -5.15
C GLN A 202 8.48 14.53 -3.72
N LEU A 203 8.54 13.52 -2.85
CA LEU A 203 9.09 13.64 -1.50
C LEU A 203 10.60 13.92 -1.55
N GLU A 204 11.13 14.53 -0.48
CA GLU A 204 12.57 14.82 -0.34
C GLU A 204 13.44 13.56 -0.56
N LYS A 205 12.97 12.43 -0.03
CA LYS A 205 13.46 11.09 -0.38
C LYS A 205 12.37 10.38 -1.17
N PRO A 206 12.51 10.26 -2.51
CA PRO A 206 11.46 9.71 -3.36
C PRO A 206 11.27 8.21 -3.11
N GLU A 207 10.02 7.76 -3.14
CA GLU A 207 9.68 6.35 -3.03
C GLU A 207 9.84 5.64 -4.37
N LEU A 208 10.94 4.91 -4.54
CA LEU A 208 11.31 4.33 -5.84
C LEU A 208 10.66 2.98 -6.14
N VAL A 209 10.13 2.31 -5.12
CA VAL A 209 9.46 1.01 -5.28
C VAL A 209 8.00 1.21 -5.70
N PRO A 210 7.45 0.39 -6.60
CA PRO A 210 6.07 0.54 -7.07
C PRO A 210 5.02 0.19 -6.01
N PHE A 211 5.37 -0.65 -5.04
CA PHE A 211 4.57 -1.01 -3.87
C PHE A 211 5.49 -1.67 -2.83
N ARG A 212 5.01 -1.83 -1.59
CA ARG A 212 5.77 -2.50 -0.53
C ARG A 212 5.77 -4.01 -0.75
N LEU A 213 6.94 -4.59 -1.01
CA LEU A 213 7.17 -6.03 -1.01
C LEU A 213 8.59 -6.32 -0.49
N THR A 214 8.74 -6.32 0.83
CA THR A 214 10.01 -6.54 1.53
C THR A 214 10.20 -8.01 1.89
N GLN A 215 11.39 -8.37 2.38
CA GLN A 215 11.72 -9.77 2.73
C GLN A 215 10.73 -10.43 3.71
N ASN A 216 10.18 -9.69 4.68
CA ASN A 216 9.20 -10.25 5.61
C ASN A 216 7.83 -10.42 4.92
N MET A 217 7.43 -9.52 4.03
CA MET A 217 6.22 -9.73 3.24
C MET A 217 6.34 -10.96 2.33
N ILE A 218 7.51 -11.16 1.71
CA ILE A 218 7.78 -12.35 0.91
C ILE A 218 7.73 -13.62 1.77
N ASP A 219 8.32 -13.58 2.97
CA ASP A 219 8.30 -14.69 3.92
C ASP A 219 6.87 -15.07 4.37
N GLY A 220 5.98 -14.08 4.55
CA GLY A 220 4.56 -14.33 4.82
C GLY A 220 3.82 -15.08 3.72
N LEU A 221 4.28 -14.99 2.45
CA LEU A 221 3.70 -15.72 1.33
C LEU A 221 4.04 -17.23 1.38
N GLY A 222 4.97 -17.63 2.25
CA GLY A 222 5.42 -18.99 2.44
C GLY A 222 6.53 -19.39 1.48
N ILE A 223 6.75 -20.70 1.33
CA ILE A 223 7.91 -21.27 0.64
C ILE A 223 8.04 -20.87 -0.84
N THR A 224 6.93 -20.58 -1.51
CA THR A 224 6.94 -20.16 -2.92
C THR A 224 7.28 -18.68 -3.08
N GLY A 225 7.32 -17.92 -1.97
CA GLY A 225 7.45 -16.47 -1.99
C GLY A 225 6.43 -15.83 -2.94
N TYR A 226 6.90 -14.85 -3.71
CA TYR A 226 6.07 -14.14 -4.68
C TYR A 226 5.80 -14.93 -5.98
N GLU A 227 6.58 -15.97 -6.30
CA GLU A 227 6.42 -16.78 -7.53
C GLU A 227 5.19 -17.71 -7.52
N GLY A 228 4.53 -17.83 -6.36
CA GLY A 228 3.34 -18.66 -6.19
C GLY A 228 2.03 -17.90 -6.43
N ILE A 229 1.15 -17.95 -5.43
CA ILE A 229 -0.19 -17.35 -5.48
C ILE A 229 -0.10 -15.86 -5.81
N PHE A 230 0.85 -15.15 -5.20
CA PHE A 230 1.00 -13.70 -5.35
C PHE A 230 1.15 -13.26 -6.81
N LEU A 231 2.13 -13.80 -7.55
CA LEU A 231 2.33 -13.50 -8.97
C LEU A 231 1.06 -13.78 -9.78
N ARG A 232 0.41 -14.93 -9.58
CA ARG A 232 -0.80 -15.28 -10.32
C ARG A 232 -1.96 -14.32 -10.04
N ILE A 233 -2.10 -13.83 -8.80
CA ILE A 233 -3.12 -12.84 -8.48
C ILE A 233 -2.77 -11.46 -9.05
N CYS A 234 -1.49 -11.08 -9.09
CA CYS A 234 -1.05 -9.86 -9.76
C CYS A 234 -1.43 -9.86 -11.25
N GLU A 235 -1.18 -10.97 -11.95
CA GLU A 235 -1.58 -11.16 -13.34
C GLU A 235 -3.10 -11.00 -13.52
N ILE A 236 -3.90 -11.76 -12.77
CA ILE A 236 -5.37 -11.70 -12.86
C ILE A 236 -5.88 -10.29 -12.58
N THR A 237 -5.33 -9.62 -11.55
CA THR A 237 -5.73 -8.26 -11.18
C THR A 237 -5.42 -7.28 -12.29
N LEU A 238 -4.20 -7.31 -12.85
CA LEU A 238 -3.83 -6.48 -13.99
C LEU A 238 -4.71 -6.75 -15.21
N SER A 239 -5.02 -8.02 -15.54
CA SER A 239 -5.95 -8.34 -16.63
C SER A 239 -7.31 -7.65 -16.43
N VAL A 240 -7.88 -7.74 -15.22
CA VAL A 240 -9.16 -7.08 -14.90
C VAL A 240 -9.06 -5.56 -15.05
N LEU A 241 -8.01 -4.95 -14.51
CA LEU A 241 -7.83 -3.49 -14.59
C LEU A 241 -7.66 -3.02 -16.05
N ARG A 242 -6.90 -3.76 -16.86
CA ARG A 242 -6.68 -3.43 -18.28
C ARG A 242 -7.94 -3.61 -19.13
N THR A 243 -8.70 -4.69 -18.92
CA THR A 243 -9.96 -4.95 -19.63
C THR A 243 -10.99 -3.84 -19.37
N HIS A 244 -11.00 -3.27 -18.16
CA HIS A 244 -11.95 -2.24 -17.75
C HIS A 244 -11.33 -0.84 -17.64
N ARG A 245 -10.25 -0.57 -18.39
CA ARG A 245 -9.50 0.69 -18.31
C ARG A 245 -10.38 1.93 -18.47
N GLU A 246 -11.32 1.94 -19.41
CA GLU A 246 -12.17 3.11 -19.69
C GLU A 246 -13.07 3.46 -18.50
N THR A 247 -13.65 2.44 -17.86
CA THR A 247 -14.47 2.62 -16.65
C THR A 247 -13.63 3.14 -15.49
N LEU A 248 -12.42 2.61 -15.31
CA LEU A 248 -11.51 3.05 -14.25
C LEU A 248 -11.03 4.49 -14.48
N MET A 249 -10.67 4.83 -15.72
CA MET A 249 -10.23 6.17 -16.10
C MET A 249 -11.33 7.20 -15.85
N SER A 250 -12.58 6.91 -16.24
CA SER A 250 -13.71 7.83 -16.01
C SER A 250 -13.87 8.19 -14.53
N VAL A 251 -13.66 7.23 -13.61
CA VAL A 251 -13.76 7.50 -12.16
C VAL A 251 -12.54 8.24 -11.64
N LEU A 252 -11.35 7.86 -12.07
CA LEU A 252 -10.12 8.52 -11.65
C LEU A 252 -10.05 9.97 -12.17
N GLU A 253 -10.56 10.25 -13.36
CA GLU A 253 -10.69 11.61 -13.90
C GLU A 253 -11.59 12.47 -13.00
N THR A 254 -12.77 11.96 -12.60
CA THR A 254 -13.65 12.69 -11.67
C THR A 254 -13.02 12.92 -10.31
N PHE A 255 -12.18 11.98 -9.84
CA PHE A 255 -11.46 12.11 -8.58
C PHE A 255 -10.34 13.16 -8.68
N ILE A 256 -9.57 13.16 -9.77
CA ILE A 256 -8.44 14.07 -9.99
C ILE A 256 -8.94 15.52 -10.19
N HIS A 257 -10.05 15.69 -10.90
CA HIS A 257 -10.64 17.02 -11.17
C HIS A 257 -11.52 17.55 -10.03
N ASP A 258 -11.64 16.82 -8.93
CA ASP A 258 -12.43 17.27 -7.78
C ASP A 258 -11.85 18.58 -7.19
N PRO A 259 -12.59 19.70 -7.27
CA PRO A 259 -12.11 21.04 -6.90
C PRO A 259 -11.94 21.23 -5.40
N LEU A 260 -12.36 20.26 -4.58
CA LEU A 260 -12.20 20.27 -3.14
C LEU A 260 -10.94 19.52 -2.70
N VAL A 261 -10.33 18.72 -3.58
CA VAL A 261 -9.11 17.99 -3.24
C VAL A 261 -7.90 18.91 -3.33
N GLU A 262 -7.06 18.89 -2.29
CA GLU A 262 -5.96 19.85 -2.03
C GLU A 262 -5.07 20.21 -3.22
N TRP A 263 -4.81 19.30 -4.17
CA TRP A 263 -3.98 19.61 -5.34
C TRP A 263 -4.57 20.68 -6.27
N THR A 264 -5.87 20.97 -6.15
CA THR A 264 -6.53 22.09 -6.83
C THR A 264 -6.49 23.40 -6.02
N LYS A 265 -6.31 23.34 -4.69
CA LYS A 265 -6.30 24.52 -3.80
C LYS A 265 -5.05 25.38 -3.96
N SER A 266 -3.89 24.78 -4.29
CA SER A 266 -2.63 25.52 -4.49
C SER A 266 -2.66 26.51 -5.66
N HIS A 267 -3.66 26.44 -6.55
CA HIS A 267 -3.80 27.29 -7.72
C HIS A 267 -4.99 28.26 -7.67
N LYS A 268 -5.76 28.30 -6.56
CA LYS A 268 -6.95 29.17 -6.44
C LYS A 268 -6.65 30.66 -6.15
N SER A 269 -5.40 31.07 -6.08
CA SER A 269 -5.04 32.49 -5.90
C SER A 269 -5.21 33.34 -7.17
N SER A 270 -5.49 32.73 -8.32
CA SER A 270 -5.73 33.42 -9.60
C SER A 270 -6.99 32.86 -10.24
N GLY A 271 -8.07 33.65 -10.31
CA GLY A 271 -9.41 33.26 -10.79
C GLY A 271 -9.52 32.91 -12.28
N VAL A 272 -8.63 32.06 -12.78
CA VAL A 272 -8.64 31.47 -14.14
C VAL A 272 -8.80 29.97 -13.96
N GLU A 273 -9.63 29.31 -14.78
CA GLU A 273 -9.66 27.85 -14.91
C GLU A 273 -8.32 27.36 -15.48
N VAL A 274 -7.30 27.31 -14.64
CA VAL A 274 -6.00 26.75 -15.02
C VAL A 274 -6.15 25.24 -15.00
N GLN A 275 -6.16 24.62 -16.17
CA GLN A 275 -5.97 23.17 -16.32
C GLN A 275 -4.78 22.75 -15.45
N ASN A 276 -5.04 21.95 -14.41
CA ASN A 276 -4.01 21.57 -13.46
C ASN A 276 -2.99 20.64 -14.15
N PRO A 277 -1.73 21.07 -14.39
CA PRO A 277 -0.74 20.26 -15.12
C PRO A 277 -0.41 18.97 -14.37
N HIS A 278 -0.55 18.97 -13.04
CA HIS A 278 -0.39 17.78 -12.20
C HIS A 278 -1.48 16.75 -12.49
N ALA A 279 -2.74 17.20 -12.65
CA ALA A 279 -3.86 16.34 -12.99
C ALA A 279 -3.66 15.63 -14.34
N GLN A 280 -3.27 16.39 -15.36
CA GLN A 280 -3.01 15.84 -16.70
C GLN A 280 -1.87 14.81 -16.68
N ARG A 281 -0.79 15.08 -15.94
CA ARG A 281 0.31 14.13 -15.78
C ARG A 281 -0.10 12.87 -15.04
N ALA A 282 -0.90 13.00 -13.98
CA ALA A 282 -1.41 11.85 -13.23
C ALA A 282 -2.29 10.96 -14.11
N ILE A 283 -3.23 11.54 -14.85
CA ILE A 283 -4.10 10.83 -15.80
C ILE A 283 -3.26 10.09 -16.85
N SER A 284 -2.30 10.78 -17.47
CA SER A 284 -1.42 10.17 -18.49
C SER A 284 -0.58 9.02 -17.92
N ASN A 285 -0.04 9.17 -16.71
CA ASN A 285 0.71 8.10 -16.04
C ASN A 285 -0.17 6.87 -15.76
N ILE A 286 -1.38 7.08 -15.25
CA ILE A 286 -2.33 6.00 -14.95
C ILE A 286 -2.72 5.29 -16.25
N GLU A 287 -3.04 6.04 -17.30
CA GLU A 287 -3.39 5.49 -18.60
C GLU A 287 -2.25 4.64 -19.17
N ALA A 288 -1.02 5.15 -19.13
CA ALA A 288 0.16 4.41 -19.57
C ALA A 288 0.34 3.10 -18.78
N ARG A 289 0.18 3.14 -17.44
CA ARG A 289 0.23 1.93 -16.60
C ARG A 289 -0.86 0.92 -16.94
N LEU A 290 -2.08 1.38 -17.23
CA LEU A 290 -3.21 0.54 -17.69
C LEU A 290 -3.01 0.02 -19.13
N GLN A 291 -2.14 0.63 -19.93
CA GLN A 291 -1.76 0.11 -21.24
C GLN A 291 -0.62 -0.91 -21.17
N GLY A 292 0.02 -1.07 -20.00
CA GLY A 292 1.17 -1.96 -19.80
C GLY A 292 2.51 -1.27 -20.03
N VAL A 293 2.52 0.06 -20.14
CA VAL A 293 3.75 0.86 -20.17
C VAL A 293 4.20 1.09 -18.73
N VAL A 294 5.38 0.59 -18.38
CA VAL A 294 5.92 0.81 -17.04
C VAL A 294 6.51 2.21 -16.97
N VAL A 295 5.80 3.10 -16.27
CA VAL A 295 6.20 4.49 -16.02
C VAL A 295 6.72 4.59 -14.59
N GLY A 296 8.03 4.81 -14.42
CA GLY A 296 8.68 4.77 -13.10
C GLY A 296 10.19 5.01 -13.13
N VAL A 297 10.78 5.22 -11.95
CA VAL A 297 12.08 5.89 -11.73
C VAL A 297 13.25 5.16 -12.40
N GLY A 298 13.66 5.67 -13.57
CA GLY A 298 14.83 5.22 -14.32
C GLY A 298 14.54 4.28 -15.49
N ALA A 299 13.27 3.95 -15.77
CA ALA A 299 12.91 3.21 -16.97
C ALA A 299 12.63 4.18 -18.13
N ALA A 300 13.33 4.02 -19.26
CA ALA A 300 12.88 4.60 -20.52
C ALA A 300 11.46 4.07 -20.83
N PRO A 301 10.59 4.86 -21.49
CA PRO A 301 9.27 4.39 -21.89
C PRO A 301 9.40 3.04 -22.60
N SER A 302 8.91 1.99 -21.95
CA SER A 302 8.98 0.64 -22.49
C SER A 302 7.85 0.45 -23.50
N LEU A 303 8.08 -0.42 -24.49
CA LEU A 303 6.98 -0.94 -25.29
C LEU A 303 5.94 -1.58 -24.35
N PRO A 304 4.63 -1.44 -24.64
CA PRO A 304 3.58 -2.03 -23.82
C PRO A 304 3.83 -3.51 -23.55
N LEU A 305 3.99 -3.86 -22.28
CA LEU A 305 4.24 -5.24 -21.87
C LEU A 305 2.91 -6.02 -21.82
N ALA A 306 3.03 -7.33 -22.01
CA ALA A 306 1.98 -8.28 -21.63
C ALA A 306 1.73 -8.21 -20.12
N VAL A 307 0.57 -8.69 -19.67
CA VAL A 307 0.18 -8.65 -18.25
C VAL A 307 1.20 -9.36 -17.35
N GLU A 308 1.66 -10.53 -17.78
CA GLU A 308 2.64 -11.35 -17.09
C GLU A 308 4.00 -10.64 -17.03
N GLY A 309 4.40 -10.00 -18.14
CA GLY A 309 5.64 -9.22 -18.23
C GLY A 309 5.61 -7.99 -17.31
N GLN A 310 4.48 -7.27 -17.28
CA GLN A 310 4.27 -6.14 -16.39
C GLN A 310 4.32 -6.58 -14.92
N ALA A 311 3.57 -7.62 -14.54
CA ALA A 311 3.54 -8.13 -13.17
C ALA A 311 4.95 -8.50 -12.68
N ARG A 312 5.70 -9.29 -13.46
CA ARG A 312 7.07 -9.69 -13.13
C ARG A 312 8.02 -8.51 -13.02
N ARG A 313 7.91 -7.54 -13.95
CA ARG A 313 8.73 -6.34 -13.92
C ARG A 313 8.50 -5.52 -12.65
N LEU A 314 7.23 -5.31 -12.28
CA LEU A 314 6.87 -4.57 -11.07
C LEU A 314 7.34 -5.28 -9.80
N ILE A 315 7.19 -6.61 -9.74
CA ILE A 315 7.70 -7.40 -8.61
C ILE A 315 9.22 -7.27 -8.51
N ALA A 316 9.96 -7.40 -9.62
CA ALA A 316 11.41 -7.26 -9.63
C ALA A 316 11.86 -5.86 -9.16
N GLU A 317 11.12 -4.81 -9.52
CA GLU A 317 11.39 -3.45 -9.04
C GLU A 317 11.07 -3.26 -7.54
N ALA A 318 10.00 -3.90 -7.04
CA ALA A 318 9.60 -3.85 -5.64
C ALA A 318 10.58 -4.57 -4.70
N VAL A 319 11.14 -5.70 -5.13
CA VAL A 319 12.11 -6.49 -4.34
C VAL A 319 13.57 -6.08 -4.55
N SER A 320 13.82 -5.13 -5.46
CA SER A 320 15.18 -4.69 -5.79
C SER A 320 15.85 -4.01 -4.61
N HIS A 321 16.95 -4.60 -4.09
CA HIS A 321 17.76 -3.99 -3.04
C HIS A 321 18.30 -2.60 -3.45
N LYS A 322 18.50 -2.36 -4.74
CA LYS A 322 18.89 -1.04 -5.27
C LYS A 322 17.83 0.02 -5.04
N ASN A 323 16.56 -0.33 -5.21
CA ASN A 323 15.44 0.58 -4.97
C ASN A 323 15.15 0.68 -3.47
N LEU A 324 15.10 -0.46 -2.77
CA LEU A 324 14.84 -0.53 -1.33
C LEU A 324 15.90 0.22 -0.51
N GLY A 325 17.18 0.16 -0.88
CA GLY A 325 18.26 0.88 -0.19
C GLY A 325 18.11 2.40 -0.25
N LYS A 326 17.49 2.93 -1.31
CA LYS A 326 17.25 4.37 -1.50
C LYS A 326 16.00 4.89 -0.79
N MET A 327 15.17 3.99 -0.26
CA MET A 327 13.96 4.37 0.46
C MET A 327 14.29 5.12 1.74
N TYR A 328 13.35 5.97 2.15
CA TYR A 328 13.45 6.70 3.40
C TYR A 328 13.59 5.76 4.61
N ILE A 329 14.42 6.12 5.59
CA ILE A 329 14.74 5.28 6.75
C ILE A 329 13.48 4.83 7.53
N TRP A 330 12.48 5.70 7.69
CA TRP A 330 11.25 5.36 8.41
C TRP A 330 10.19 4.65 7.56
N TRP A 331 10.43 4.51 6.26
CA TRP A 331 9.73 3.51 5.46
C TRP A 331 10.15 2.08 5.89
N MET A 332 11.31 1.95 6.54
CA MET A 332 11.88 0.72 7.11
C MET A 332 11.95 -0.42 6.06
N PRO A 333 12.79 -0.31 5.01
CA PRO A 333 12.85 -1.29 3.93
C PRO A 333 13.32 -2.70 4.34
N TRP A 334 13.92 -2.84 5.53
CA TRP A 334 14.30 -4.13 6.11
C TRP A 334 13.15 -4.83 6.84
N PHE A 335 12.04 -4.12 7.11
CA PHE A 335 10.80 -4.66 7.66
C PHE A 335 9.88 -5.15 6.58
#